data_AF-A0A935AQ26-F1
#
_entry.id   AF-A0A935AQ26-F1
#
_cell.length_a   1.000
_cell.length_b   1.000
_cell.length_c   1.000
_cell.angle_alpha   90.00
_cell.angle_beta   90.00
_cell.angle_gamma   90.00
#
_symmetry.space_group_name_H-M   'P 1'
#
loop_
_entity.id
_entity.type
_entity.pdbx_description
1 polymer ?
#
loop_
_entity_poly.entity_id
_entity_poly.type
_entity_poly.pdbx_seq_one_letter_code
_entity_poly.pdbx_strand_id
1 'polypeptide(L)'
;MTRRDIDLALEVVQEHLPQLGIPKRLCTRKLSAAGRVFGQYRWHSDTLRLNPRYLAPLSDDDALDLLDTVLHELLHKASPLWKQLRDSFRPHPDIWMKAEKLAVRLGPAYLARRRSAHTSDAQQA
;
A
#
# COMPACT_ATOMS: atom_id res chain seq x y z
N MET A 1 -1.58 17.66 -0.89
CA MET A 1 -1.89 16.25 -1.23
C MET A 1 -0.82 15.30 -0.71
N THR A 2 -1.01 14.69 0.47
CA THR A 2 0.01 13.80 1.06
C THR A 2 -0.56 12.48 1.59
N ARG A 3 -1.86 12.41 1.90
CA ARG A 3 -2.53 11.16 2.31
C ARG A 3 -3.43 10.57 1.22
N ARG A 4 -3.82 11.39 0.23
CA ARG A 4 -4.83 11.02 -0.77
C ARG A 4 -4.42 9.82 -1.61
N ASP A 5 -3.14 9.73 -2.00
CA ASP A 5 -2.59 8.60 -2.75
C ASP A 5 -2.73 7.29 -1.96
N ILE A 6 -2.50 7.31 -0.64
CA ILE A 6 -2.68 6.13 0.22
C ILE A 6 -4.15 5.74 0.31
N ASP A 7 -5.04 6.71 0.48
CA ASP A 7 -6.47 6.44 0.58
C ASP A 7 -7.01 5.88 -0.75
N LEU A 8 -6.60 6.44 -1.89
CA LEU A 8 -6.94 5.92 -3.23
C LEU A 8 -6.43 4.50 -3.46
N ALA A 9 -5.20 4.19 -3.04
CA ALA A 9 -4.67 2.84 -3.12
C ALA A 9 -5.52 1.86 -2.31
N LEU A 10 -5.93 2.23 -1.09
CA LEU A 10 -6.81 1.41 -0.26
C LEU A 10 -8.21 1.26 -0.85
N GLU A 11 -8.78 2.31 -1.44
CA GLU A 11 -10.07 2.26 -2.16
C GLU A 11 -10.02 1.25 -3.32
N VAL A 12 -8.99 1.32 -4.16
CA VAL A 12 -8.78 0.40 -5.29
C VAL A 12 -8.63 -1.05 -4.80
N VAL A 13 -7.85 -1.27 -3.74
CA VAL A 13 -7.70 -2.62 -3.18
C VAL A 13 -9.02 -3.13 -2.61
N GLN A 14 -9.77 -2.30 -1.88
CA GLN A 14 -11.05 -2.71 -1.28
C GLN A 14 -12.10 -3.08 -2.34
N GLU A 15 -12.10 -2.39 -3.48
CA GLU A 15 -13.02 -2.65 -4.58
C GLU A 15 -12.68 -3.91 -5.36
N HIS A 16 -11.40 -4.11 -5.70
CA HIS A 16 -10.98 -5.22 -6.55
C HIS A 16 -10.59 -6.49 -5.78
N LEU A 17 -10.24 -6.36 -4.50
CA LEU A 17 -9.75 -7.44 -3.65
C LEU A 17 -10.37 -7.35 -2.24
N PRO A 18 -11.72 -7.35 -2.11
CA PRO A 18 -12.40 -7.16 -0.82
C PRO A 18 -12.00 -8.19 0.24
N GLN A 19 -11.58 -9.38 -0.18
CA GLN A 19 -11.10 -10.45 0.70
C GLN A 19 -9.82 -10.12 1.47
N LEU A 20 -9.03 -9.13 1.03
CA LEU A 20 -7.84 -8.70 1.79
C LEU A 20 -8.23 -7.80 2.98
N GLY A 21 -9.33 -7.06 2.83
CA GLY A 21 -9.88 -6.13 3.81
C GLY A 21 -8.97 -4.95 4.12
N ILE A 22 -9.55 -3.77 4.28
CA ILE A 22 -8.79 -2.58 4.71
C ILE A 22 -8.32 -2.67 6.17
N PRO A 23 -7.16 -2.09 6.50
CA PRO A 23 -6.70 -1.98 7.88
C PRO A 23 -7.56 -0.99 8.67
N LYS A 24 -7.84 -1.26 9.94
CA LYS A 24 -8.52 -0.30 10.84
C LYS A 24 -7.69 0.94 11.12
N ARG A 25 -6.36 0.83 11.06
CA ARG A 25 -5.44 1.94 11.39
C ARG A 25 -4.35 2.08 10.33
N LEU A 26 -4.02 3.34 10.02
CA LEU A 26 -2.90 3.72 9.15
C LEU A 26 -1.89 4.53 9.97
N CYS A 27 -0.60 4.24 9.81
CA CYS A 27 0.46 4.98 10.50
C CYS A 27 1.68 5.20 9.61
N THR A 28 2.07 6.47 9.42
CA THR A 28 3.24 6.86 8.63
C THR A 28 4.40 7.40 9.46
N ARG A 29 4.28 7.42 10.79
CA ARG A 29 5.24 8.07 11.69
C ARG A 29 6.29 7.14 12.31
N LYS A 30 6.11 5.83 12.18
CA LYS A 30 6.92 4.81 12.90
C LYS A 30 8.02 4.19 12.06
N LEU A 31 8.00 4.40 10.74
CA LEU A 31 9.07 3.98 9.84
C LEU A 31 9.98 5.18 9.56
N SER A 32 11.28 4.92 9.42
CA SER A 32 12.25 5.95 9.03
C SER A 32 12.08 6.30 7.56
N ALA A 33 12.07 7.58 7.21
CA ALA A 33 11.98 8.04 5.82
C ALA A 33 13.11 7.49 4.95
N ALA A 34 14.34 7.48 5.48
CA ALA A 34 15.53 6.93 4.81
C ALA A 34 15.71 5.41 5.02
N GLY A 35 14.73 4.74 5.64
CA GLY A 35 14.80 3.31 5.93
C GLY A 35 14.54 2.44 4.70
N ARG A 36 15.09 1.22 4.73
CA ARG A 36 14.87 0.18 3.69
C ARG A 36 13.47 -0.47 3.76
N VAL A 37 12.70 -0.16 4.80
CA VAL A 37 11.37 -0.74 5.04
C VAL A 37 10.32 0.25 4.56
N PHE A 38 9.55 -0.14 3.54
CA PHE A 38 8.53 0.69 2.92
C PHE A 38 7.13 0.47 3.50
N GLY A 39 6.85 -0.76 3.93
CA GLY A 39 5.60 -1.17 4.56
C GLY A 39 5.85 -2.06 5.77
N GLN A 40 4.86 -2.11 6.66
CA GLN A 40 4.78 -3.11 7.72
C GLN A 40 3.33 -3.25 8.21
N TYR A 41 2.77 -4.45 8.17
CA TYR A 41 1.52 -4.76 8.85
C TYR A 41 1.72 -5.16 10.32
N ARG A 42 0.94 -4.58 11.22
CA ARG A 42 0.88 -4.95 12.65
C ARG A 42 -0.47 -5.60 12.94
N TRP A 43 -0.49 -6.92 13.02
CA TRP A 43 -1.70 -7.70 13.22
C TRP A 43 -2.40 -7.39 14.55
N HIS A 44 -1.65 -7.32 15.66
CA HIS A 44 -2.20 -7.10 17.01
C HIS A 44 -3.07 -5.83 17.11
N SER A 45 -2.68 -4.79 16.39
CA SER A 45 -3.36 -3.49 16.41
C SER A 45 -4.09 -3.18 15.10
N ASP A 46 -4.18 -4.16 14.20
CA ASP A 46 -4.72 -4.04 12.85
C ASP A 46 -4.27 -2.74 12.15
N THR A 47 -2.95 -2.53 12.13
CA THR A 47 -2.34 -1.28 11.68
C THR A 47 -1.42 -1.50 10.50
N LEU A 48 -1.72 -0.84 9.38
CA LEU A 48 -0.81 -0.70 8.26
C LEU A 48 0.16 0.45 8.54
N ARG A 49 1.46 0.16 8.57
CA ARG A 49 2.51 1.16 8.63
C ARG A 49 3.11 1.34 7.25
N LEU A 50 3.23 2.58 6.82
CA LEU A 50 3.85 2.94 5.55
C LEU A 50 4.98 3.93 5.79
N ASN A 51 5.98 3.92 4.92
CA ASN A 51 7.09 4.84 5.00
C ASN A 51 6.58 6.28 4.79
N PRO A 52 6.98 7.26 5.62
CA PRO A 52 6.54 8.64 5.50
C PRO A 52 6.89 9.29 4.16
N ARG A 53 7.82 8.73 3.36
CA ARG A 53 8.09 9.19 1.99
C ARG A 53 6.85 9.20 1.11
N TYR A 54 5.90 8.29 1.36
CA TYR A 54 4.62 8.25 0.64
C TYR A 54 3.68 9.40 0.99
N LEU A 55 4.06 10.26 1.94
CA LEU A 55 3.41 11.53 2.20
C LEU A 55 3.95 12.66 1.32
N ALA A 56 5.01 12.47 0.55
CA ALA A 56 5.44 13.49 -0.41
C ALA A 56 4.53 13.49 -1.65
N PRO A 57 4.53 14.55 -2.47
CA PRO A 57 4.01 14.45 -3.83
C PRO A 57 4.74 13.34 -4.59
N LEU A 58 3.98 12.35 -5.08
CA LEU A 58 4.55 11.18 -5.75
C LEU A 58 4.59 11.36 -7.28
N SER A 59 5.62 10.84 -7.92
CA SER A 59 5.57 10.53 -9.35
C SER A 59 4.57 9.39 -9.59
N ASP A 60 4.20 9.13 -10.85
CA ASP A 60 3.35 7.97 -11.16
C ASP A 60 4.06 6.66 -10.79
N ASP A 61 5.38 6.57 -10.97
CA ASP A 61 6.18 5.41 -10.59
C ASP A 61 6.21 5.21 -9.06
N ASP A 62 6.48 6.28 -8.29
CA ASP A 62 6.44 6.23 -6.81
C ASP A 62 5.04 5.88 -6.28
N ALA A 63 3.99 6.29 -7.01
CA ALA A 63 2.61 5.96 -6.68
C ALA A 63 2.32 4.46 -6.95
N LEU A 64 2.88 3.88 -8.01
CA LEU A 64 2.80 2.44 -8.26
C LEU A 64 3.59 1.63 -7.21
N ASP A 65 4.75 2.12 -6.79
CA ASP A 65 5.52 1.55 -5.67
C ASP A 65 4.72 1.57 -4.36
N LEU A 66 3.95 2.64 -4.11
CA LEU A 66 3.02 2.71 -2.98
C LEU A 66 1.93 1.63 -3.09
N LEU A 67 1.31 1.48 -4.27
CA LEU A 67 0.27 0.48 -4.49
C LEU A 67 0.81 -0.93 -4.26
N ASP A 68 1.98 -1.25 -4.81
CA ASP A 68 2.65 -2.54 -4.59
C ASP A 68 2.94 -2.77 -3.10
N THR A 69 3.47 -1.76 -2.40
CA THR A 69 3.73 -1.84 -0.95
C THR A 69 2.44 -2.12 -0.16
N VAL A 70 1.34 -1.43 -0.48
CA VAL A 70 0.05 -1.67 0.18
C VAL A 70 -0.45 -3.09 -0.08
N LEU A 71 -0.39 -3.56 -1.33
CA LEU A 71 -0.77 -4.92 -1.70
C LEU A 71 0.09 -5.96 -0.97
N HIS A 72 1.39 -5.73 -0.89
CA HIS A 72 2.34 -6.58 -0.19
C HIS A 72 1.94 -6.78 1.27
N GLU A 73 1.73 -5.69 2.00
CA GLU A 73 1.38 -5.74 3.42
C GLU A 73 0.00 -6.36 3.68
N LEU A 74 -0.96 -6.13 2.77
CA LEU A 74 -2.29 -6.73 2.90
C LEU A 74 -2.31 -8.22 2.55
N LEU A 75 -1.47 -8.67 1.61
CA LEU A 75 -1.24 -10.08 1.36
C LEU A 75 -0.55 -10.76 2.55
N HIS A 76 0.37 -10.08 3.22
CA HIS A 76 0.93 -10.55 4.48
C HIS A 76 -0.16 -10.74 5.54
N LYS A 77 -0.99 -9.72 5.77
CA LYS A 77 -2.13 -9.78 6.69
C LYS A 77 -3.05 -10.99 6.40
N ALA A 78 -3.38 -11.22 5.13
CA ALA A 78 -4.26 -12.31 4.72
C ALA A 78 -3.60 -13.70 4.77
N SER A 79 -2.28 -13.78 4.96
CA SER A 79 -1.55 -15.05 5.03
C SER A 79 -1.73 -15.73 6.39
N PRO A 80 -1.74 -17.07 6.45
CA PRO A 80 -1.79 -17.80 7.72
C PRO A 80 -0.67 -17.39 8.68
N LEU A 81 -0.96 -17.32 9.98
CA LEU A 81 0.00 -16.90 11.02
C LEU A 81 1.31 -17.70 10.98
N TRP A 82 1.27 -18.99 10.65
CA TRP A 82 2.48 -19.82 10.52
C TRP A 82 3.38 -19.39 9.35
N LYS A 83 2.79 -18.93 8.24
CA LYS A 83 3.56 -18.33 7.12
C LYS A 83 4.14 -17.00 7.54
N GLN A 84 3.38 -16.16 8.23
CA GLN A 84 3.88 -14.87 8.72
C GLN A 84 5.07 -15.02 9.68
N LEU A 85 5.02 -16.01 10.59
CA LEU A 85 6.14 -16.32 11.48
C LEU A 85 7.37 -16.76 10.68
N ARG A 86 7.21 -17.64 9.68
CA ARG A 86 8.31 -18.05 8.79
C ARG A 86 8.89 -16.86 8.01
N ASP A 87 8.03 -16.03 7.45
CA ASP A 87 8.38 -14.90 6.59
C ASP A 87 9.08 -13.77 7.38
N SER A 88 8.89 -13.73 8.71
CA SER A 88 9.66 -12.86 9.60
C SER A 88 11.16 -13.22 9.65
N PHE A 89 11.54 -14.44 9.27
CA PHE A 89 12.92 -14.94 9.32
C PHE A 89 13.47 -15.40 7.96
N ARG A 90 12.65 -15.40 6.89
CA ARG A 90 13.04 -15.86 5.55
C ARG A 90 12.40 -15.01 4.47
N PRO A 91 13.06 -14.82 3.31
CA PRO A 91 12.44 -14.20 2.15
C PRO A 91 11.16 -14.92 1.73
N HIS A 92 10.16 -14.15 1.32
CA HIS A 92 8.83 -14.62 0.90
C HIS A 92 8.53 -14.21 -0.55
N PRO A 93 9.23 -14.81 -1.54
CA PRO A 93 9.15 -14.40 -2.93
C PRO A 93 7.75 -14.59 -3.54
N ASP A 94 6.94 -15.49 -2.99
CA ASP A 94 5.57 -15.73 -3.43
C ASP A 94 4.66 -14.51 -3.19
N ILE A 95 4.83 -13.85 -2.05
CA ILE A 95 4.07 -12.63 -1.71
C ILE A 95 4.57 -11.45 -2.55
N TRP A 96 5.88 -11.32 -2.77
CA TRP A 96 6.44 -10.29 -3.67
C TRP A 96 5.91 -10.40 -5.08
N MET A 97 6.04 -11.57 -5.71
CA MET A 97 5.55 -11.77 -7.07
C MET A 97 4.04 -11.58 -7.19
N LYS A 98 3.29 -11.93 -6.14
CA LYS A 98 1.83 -11.76 -6.14
C LYS A 98 1.42 -10.31 -5.99
N ALA A 99 2.10 -9.55 -5.12
CA ALA A 99 1.89 -8.12 -4.96
C ALA A 99 2.19 -7.40 -6.29
N GLU A 100 3.35 -7.67 -6.89
CA GLU A 100 3.78 -7.08 -8.15
C GLU A 100 2.77 -7.32 -9.28
N LYS A 101 2.33 -8.58 -9.46
CA LYS A 101 1.31 -8.92 -10.47
C LYS A 101 -0.02 -8.19 -10.23
N LEU A 102 -0.42 -8.01 -8.98
CA LEU A 102 -1.62 -7.26 -8.63
C LEU A 102 -1.43 -5.77 -8.85
N ALA A 103 -0.25 -5.22 -8.54
CA ALA A 103 0.09 -3.82 -8.76
C ALA A 103 0.09 -3.49 -10.26
N VAL A 104 0.67 -4.35 -11.10
CA VAL A 104 0.61 -4.22 -12.57
C VAL A 104 -0.85 -4.25 -13.06
N ARG A 105 -1.67 -5.14 -12.51
CA ARG A 105 -3.08 -5.27 -12.90
C ARG A 105 -3.93 -4.08 -12.47
N LEU A 106 -3.74 -3.57 -11.26
CA LEU A 106 -4.58 -2.53 -10.64
C LEU A 106 -4.02 -1.11 -10.86
N GLY A 107 -2.74 -1.00 -11.21
CA GLY A 107 -2.01 0.25 -11.43
C GLY A 107 -2.72 1.21 -12.38
N PRO A 108 -3.21 0.77 -13.56
CA PRO A 108 -3.93 1.65 -14.48
C PRO A 108 -5.19 2.28 -13.86
N ALA A 109 -5.97 1.50 -13.08
CA ALA A 109 -7.16 2.00 -12.42
C ALA A 109 -6.81 3.00 -11.30
N TYR A 110 -5.76 2.69 -10.53
CA TYR A 110 -5.25 3.57 -9.49
C TYR A 110 -4.73 4.91 -10.04
N LEU A 111 -3.89 4.87 -11.08
CA LEU A 111 -3.36 6.08 -11.71
C LEU A 111 -4.46 6.92 -12.37
N ALA A 112 -5.47 6.29 -12.98
CA ALA A 112 -6.62 7.01 -13.54
C ALA A 112 -7.35 7.81 -12.45
N ARG A 113 -7.66 7.19 -11.30
CA ARG A 113 -8.30 7.87 -10.16
C ARG A 113 -7.45 8.99 -9.59
N ARG A 114 -6.14 8.74 -9.48
CA ARG A 114 -5.17 9.72 -9.01
C ARG A 114 -5.17 10.98 -9.88
N ARG A 115 -5.10 10.82 -11.20
CA ARG A 115 -5.15 11.94 -12.15
C ARG A 115 -6.45 12.70 -12.05
N SER A 116 -7.59 12.01 -11.99
CA SER A 116 -8.89 12.67 -11.78
C SER A 116 -8.96 13.46 -10.48
N ALA A 117 -8.46 12.90 -9.37
CA ALA A 117 -8.44 13.58 -8.08
C ALA A 117 -7.53 14.82 -8.11
N HIS A 118 -6.36 14.75 -8.76
CA HIS A 118 -5.45 15.88 -8.90
C HIS A 118 -6.03 16.99 -9.76
N THR A 119 -6.77 16.64 -10.83
CA THR A 119 -7.49 17.62 -11.66
C THR A 119 -8.59 18.33 -10.86
N SER A 120 -9.36 17.60 -10.03
CA SER A 120 -10.41 18.18 -9.20
C SER A 120 -9.85 19.15 -8.15
N ASP A 121 -8.74 18.81 -7.50
CA ASP A 121 -8.09 19.70 -6.52
C ASP A 121 -7.56 20.99 -7.18
N ALA A 122 -7.07 20.91 -8.43
CA ALA A 122 -6.58 22.07 -9.17
C ALA A 122 -7.71 23.02 -9.63
N GLN A 123 -8.96 22.54 -9.75
CA GLN A 123 -10.12 23.37 -10.10
C GLN A 123 -10.78 24.03 -8.88
N GLN A 124 -10.43 23.59 -7.66
CA GLN A 124 -10.96 24.11 -6.41
C GLN A 124 -9.99 25.07 -5.67
N ALA A 125 -8.78 25.24 -6.19
CA ALA A 125 -7.75 26.14 -5.69
C ALA A 125 -7.72 27.46 -6.47
#